data_AF-A0A1D7QCT6-F1
#
_entry.id   AF-A0A1D7QCT6-F1
#
_cell.length_a   1.000
_cell.length_b   1.000
_cell.length_c   1.000
_cell.angle_alpha   90.00
_cell.angle_beta   90.00
_cell.angle_gamma   90.00
#
_symmetry.space_group_name_H-M   'P 1'
#
loop_
_entity.id
_entity.type
_entity.pdbx_description
1 polymer ?
#
loop_
_entity_poly.entity_id
_entity_poly.type
_entity_poly.pdbx_seq_one_letter_code
_entity_poly.pdbx_strand_id
1 'polypeptide(L)'
;MIIVCIRAYQIMNKEPLNLPEEKAIVEQKDYAVNKLEEVFLRAREAKRSYLTPFDRLLLEFLYTEQVMITTEELWMALKREGVKISIATVQLCLNRFHRCGILEKQRLEGEKKHRYHFILSFSS
;
A
#
# COMPACT_ATOMS: atom_id res chain seq x y z
N MET A 1 5.35 16.80 0.22
CA MET A 1 5.50 15.52 -0.52
C MET A 1 6.92 15.22 -1.02
N ILE A 2 7.78 16.18 -1.38
CA ILE A 2 9.17 15.90 -1.83
C ILE A 2 10.12 15.43 -0.70
N ILE A 3 9.79 15.73 0.56
CA ILE A 3 10.67 15.49 1.72
C ILE A 3 10.78 13.99 2.09
N VAL A 4 9.77 13.18 1.78
CA VAL A 4 9.77 11.74 2.12
C VAL A 4 10.70 10.96 1.19
N CYS A 5 10.73 11.30 -0.10
CA CYS A 5 11.60 10.65 -1.08
C CYS A 5 13.09 10.98 -0.85
N ILE A 6 13.42 12.19 -0.38
CA ILE A 6 14.81 12.57 -0.05
C ILE A 6 15.32 11.83 1.20
N ARG A 7 14.46 11.62 2.21
CA ARG A 7 14.85 10.90 3.44
C ARG A 7 15.11 9.41 3.21
N ALA A 8 14.37 8.76 2.32
CA ALA A 8 14.64 7.37 1.95
C ALA A 8 16.00 7.21 1.25
N TYR A 9 16.40 8.18 0.43
CA TYR A 9 17.71 8.18 -0.25
C TYR A 9 18.88 8.49 0.72
N GLN A 10 18.67 9.34 1.73
CA GLN A 10 19.68 9.67 2.75
C GLN A 10 19.99 8.50 3.70
N ILE A 11 18.99 7.69 4.05
CA ILE A 11 19.17 6.49 4.90
C ILE A 11 20.02 5.42 4.19
N MET A 12 19.95 5.34 2.86
CA MET A 12 20.73 4.38 2.07
C MET A 12 22.22 4.74 1.94
N ASN A 13 22.62 6.01 2.11
CA ASN A 13 23.98 6.48 1.76
C ASN A 13 24.89 6.87 2.96
N LYS A 14 24.45 6.67 4.22
CA LYS A 14 25.28 6.81 5.44
C LYS A 14 26.10 8.13 5.57
N GLU A 15 25.64 9.26 5.05
CA GLU A 15 26.25 10.56 5.35
C GLU A 15 25.49 11.29 6.47
N PRO A 16 26.15 11.70 7.57
CA PRO A 16 25.50 12.46 8.63
C PRO A 16 25.48 13.95 8.30
N LEU A 17 24.28 14.53 8.12
CA LEU A 17 24.11 15.98 8.11
C LEU A 17 23.70 16.43 9.52
N ASN A 18 24.58 17.19 10.18
CA ASN A 18 24.27 17.93 11.39
C ASN A 18 23.20 18.99 11.09
N LEU A 19 21.99 18.82 11.61
CA LEU A 19 20.99 19.88 11.71
C LEU A 19 20.37 19.88 13.12
N PRO A 20 20.10 21.06 13.67
CA PRO A 20 19.87 21.29 15.09
C PRO A 20 18.51 20.77 15.55
N GLU A 21 18.48 20.34 16.80
CA GLU A 21 17.36 19.70 17.48
C GLU A 21 16.11 20.59 17.52
N GLU A 22 15.10 20.24 16.73
CA GLU A 22 13.74 20.75 16.90
C GLU A 22 12.78 19.59 17.23
N LYS A 23 12.53 19.48 18.55
CA LYS A 23 11.42 18.80 19.25
C LYS A 23 10.86 17.54 18.59
N ALA A 24 11.33 16.42 19.12
CA ALA A 24 10.76 15.08 18.99
C ALA A 24 9.22 15.05 19.03
N ILE A 25 8.61 14.82 17.86
CA ILE A 25 7.30 14.16 17.74
C ILE A 25 7.61 12.67 17.57
N VAL A 26 7.83 11.99 18.69
CA VAL A 26 8.03 10.54 18.76
C VAL A 26 6.72 9.98 19.30
N GLU A 27 5.87 9.41 18.45
CA GLU A 27 4.84 8.40 18.86
C GLU A 27 3.96 7.80 17.75
N GLN A 28 4.14 8.11 16.46
CA GLN A 28 3.25 7.54 15.40
C GLN A 28 3.91 6.60 14.38
N LYS A 29 5.23 6.38 14.43
CA LYS A 29 5.91 5.52 13.44
C LYS A 29 5.89 4.03 13.77
N ASP A 30 5.96 3.63 15.04
CA ASP A 30 6.06 2.21 15.42
C ASP A 30 4.74 1.44 15.26
N TYR A 31 3.59 2.12 15.43
CA TYR A 31 2.28 1.49 15.32
C TYR A 31 1.85 1.16 13.87
N ALA A 32 2.31 1.97 12.90
CA ALA A 32 1.98 1.77 11.49
C ALA A 32 2.76 0.61 10.85
N VAL A 33 4.02 0.41 11.25
CA VAL A 33 4.88 -0.68 10.75
C VAL A 33 4.33 -2.05 11.18
N ASN A 34 3.89 -2.17 12.44
CA ASN A 34 3.33 -3.43 12.97
C ASN A 34 2.06 -3.89 12.23
N LYS A 35 1.22 -2.96 11.78
CA LYS A 35 -0.02 -3.30 11.07
C LYS A 35 0.19 -3.64 9.58
N LEU A 36 1.17 -3.05 8.91
CA LEU A 36 1.49 -3.41 7.52
C LEU A 36 2.10 -4.81 7.44
N GLU A 37 2.95 -5.19 8.41
CA GLU A 37 3.45 -6.56 8.51
C GLU A 37 2.33 -7.58 8.72
N GLU A 38 1.32 -7.24 9.53
CA GLU A 38 0.13 -8.07 9.70
C GLU A 38 -0.66 -8.22 8.39
N VAL A 39 -0.82 -7.13 7.61
CA VAL A 39 -1.42 -7.20 6.28
C VAL A 39 -0.64 -8.13 5.35
N PHE A 40 0.70 -8.06 5.35
CA PHE A 40 1.52 -8.98 4.56
C PHE A 40 1.42 -10.42 5.03
N LEU A 41 1.32 -10.66 6.33
CA LEU A 41 1.15 -11.99 6.91
C LEU A 41 -0.19 -12.59 6.47
N ARG A 42 -1.30 -11.88 6.72
CA ARG A 42 -2.64 -12.31 6.30
C ARG A 42 -2.73 -12.51 4.79
N ALA A 43 -2.12 -11.62 4.01
CA ALA A 43 -2.11 -11.76 2.55
C ALA A 43 -1.33 -13.00 2.08
N ARG A 44 -0.22 -13.33 2.75
CA ARG A 44 0.56 -14.54 2.46
C ARG A 44 -0.22 -15.81 2.82
N GLU A 45 -0.85 -15.82 4.00
CA GLU A 45 -1.67 -16.93 4.48
C GLU A 45 -2.87 -17.16 3.56
N ALA A 46 -3.60 -16.10 3.23
CA ALA A 46 -4.78 -16.18 2.36
C ALA A 46 -4.44 -16.57 0.92
N LYS A 47 -3.28 -16.13 0.40
CA LYS A 47 -2.80 -16.53 -0.93
C LYS A 47 -2.25 -17.97 -0.94
N ARG A 48 -1.91 -18.53 0.22
CA ARG A 48 -1.20 -19.82 0.38
C ARG A 48 0.08 -19.92 -0.46
N SER A 49 0.71 -18.78 -0.71
CA SER A 49 1.93 -18.68 -1.51
C SER A 49 2.74 -17.46 -1.11
N TYR A 50 3.98 -17.38 -1.62
CA TYR A 50 4.77 -16.16 -1.46
C TYR A 50 4.08 -14.94 -2.09
N LEU A 51 4.24 -13.77 -1.47
CA LEU A 51 3.88 -12.49 -2.05
C LEU A 51 5.01 -12.05 -2.97
N THR A 52 4.68 -11.82 -4.24
CA THR A 52 5.64 -11.26 -5.21
C THR A 52 6.04 -9.84 -4.79
N PRO A 53 7.17 -9.29 -5.29
CA PRO A 53 7.52 -7.90 -5.05
C PRO A 53 6.38 -6.93 -5.44
N PHE A 54 5.66 -7.25 -6.51
CA PHE A 54 4.51 -6.46 -6.95
C PHE A 54 3.32 -6.57 -5.99
N ASP A 55 3.03 -7.77 -5.46
CA ASP A 55 1.96 -7.94 -4.46
C ASP A 55 2.24 -7.08 -3.21
N ARG A 56 3.50 -7.04 -2.77
CA ARG A 56 3.91 -6.22 -1.61
C ARG A 56 3.75 -4.73 -1.88
N LEU A 57 4.26 -4.26 -3.02
CA LEU A 57 4.13 -2.87 -3.46
C LEU A 57 2.65 -2.44 -3.51
N LEU A 58 1.77 -3.29 -4.06
CA LEU A 58 0.35 -2.97 -4.16
C LEU A 58 -0.30 -2.86 -2.77
N LEU A 59 -0.02 -3.81 -1.89
CA LEU A 59 -0.57 -3.83 -0.54
C LEU A 59 -0.07 -2.63 0.28
N GLU A 60 1.22 -2.31 0.17
CA GLU A 60 1.82 -1.13 0.81
C GLU A 60 1.20 0.17 0.30
N PHE A 61 1.04 0.32 -1.01
CA PHE A 61 0.40 1.49 -1.61
C PHE A 61 -1.04 1.66 -1.12
N LEU A 62 -1.84 0.59 -1.22
CA LEU A 62 -3.25 0.61 -0.80
C LEU A 62 -3.38 0.90 0.71
N TYR A 63 -2.43 0.42 1.53
CA TYR A 63 -2.52 0.49 2.98
C TYR A 63 -2.11 1.88 3.49
N THR A 64 -1.04 2.42 2.90
CA THR A 64 -0.49 3.73 3.28
C THR A 64 -1.48 4.86 2.95
N GLU A 65 -2.13 4.78 1.80
CA GLU A 65 -3.07 5.80 1.36
C GLU A 65 -4.44 5.67 2.06
N GLN A 66 -4.80 4.50 2.60
CA GLN A 66 -6.14 4.20 3.17
C GLN A 66 -7.30 4.57 2.23
N VAL A 67 -7.07 4.55 0.92
CA VAL A 67 -8.01 5.08 -0.08
C VAL A 67 -8.94 4.00 -0.60
N MET A 68 -10.24 4.31 -0.67
CA MET A 68 -11.18 3.65 -1.58
C MET A 68 -10.78 3.96 -3.02
N ILE A 69 -10.22 2.98 -3.74
CA ILE A 69 -9.62 3.22 -5.05
C ILE A 69 -10.22 2.34 -6.13
N THR A 70 -10.41 2.88 -7.33
CA THR A 70 -10.73 2.11 -8.54
C THR A 70 -9.47 1.49 -9.15
N THR A 71 -9.64 0.51 -10.04
CA THR A 71 -8.51 -0.10 -10.77
C THR A 71 -7.73 0.95 -11.57
N GLU A 72 -8.45 1.86 -12.24
CA GLU A 72 -7.89 2.90 -13.11
C GLU A 72 -7.06 3.91 -12.31
N GLU A 73 -7.56 4.37 -11.17
CA GLU A 73 -6.86 5.30 -10.29
C GLU A 73 -5.56 4.68 -9.76
N LEU A 74 -5.61 3.42 -9.30
CA LEU A 74 -4.44 2.70 -8.83
C LEU A 74 -3.41 2.51 -9.94
N TRP A 75 -3.86 2.11 -11.14
CA TRP A 75 -2.98 1.95 -12.29
C TRP A 75 -2.29 3.26 -12.69
N MET A 76 -3.02 4.38 -12.69
CA MET A 76 -2.44 5.70 -12.96
C MET A 76 -1.43 6.12 -11.90
N ALA A 77 -1.71 5.86 -10.62
CA ALA A 77 -0.78 6.16 -9.53
C ALA A 77 0.53 5.36 -9.68
N LEU A 78 0.44 4.05 -9.85
CA LEU A 78 1.59 3.17 -10.08
C LEU A 78 2.42 3.61 -11.31
N LYS A 79 1.75 4.02 -12.39
CA LYS A 79 2.42 4.49 -13.60
C LYS A 79 3.20 5.80 -13.37
N ARG A 80 2.66 6.72 -12.54
CA ARG A 80 3.36 7.98 -12.17
C ARG A 80 4.61 7.71 -11.35
N GLU A 81 4.58 6.68 -10.52
CA GLU A 81 5.75 6.18 -9.76
C GLU A 81 6.73 5.36 -10.62
N GLY A 82 6.53 5.29 -11.95
CA GLY A 82 7.43 4.61 -12.87
C GLY A 82 7.26 3.09 -12.94
N VAL A 83 6.22 2.53 -12.30
CA VAL A 83 5.93 1.09 -12.33
C VAL A 83 5.40 0.70 -13.71
N LYS A 84 6.14 -0.14 -14.44
CA LYS A 84 5.75 -0.64 -15.75
C LYS A 84 4.80 -1.83 -15.63
N ILE A 85 3.50 -1.55 -15.53
CA ILE A 85 2.47 -2.59 -15.39
C ILE A 85 1.22 -2.30 -16.22
N SER A 86 0.55 -3.36 -16.68
CA SER A 86 -0.73 -3.26 -17.36
C SER A 86 -1.89 -3.07 -16.37
N ILE A 87 -2.94 -2.36 -16.79
CA ILE A 87 -4.19 -2.23 -16.02
C ILE A 87 -4.84 -3.60 -15.74
N ALA A 88 -4.71 -4.55 -16.66
CA ALA A 88 -5.22 -5.91 -16.49
C ALA A 88 -4.52 -6.64 -15.34
N THR A 89 -3.20 -6.46 -15.19
CA THR A 89 -2.44 -7.03 -14.07
C THR A 89 -2.89 -6.42 -12.73
N VAL A 90 -3.12 -5.09 -12.69
CA VAL A 90 -3.66 -4.42 -11.50
C VAL A 90 -5.04 -4.99 -11.13
N GLN A 91 -5.94 -5.11 -12.11
CA GLN A 91 -7.27 -5.70 -11.93
C GLN A 91 -7.19 -7.15 -11.40
N LEU A 92 -6.27 -7.97 -11.94
CA LEU A 92 -6.07 -9.35 -11.50
C LEU A 92 -5.60 -9.41 -10.04
N CYS A 93 -4.66 -8.55 -9.63
CA CYS A 93 -4.18 -8.51 -8.26
C CYS A 93 -5.26 -8.03 -7.28
N LEU A 94 -6.01 -6.97 -7.61
CA LEU A 94 -7.12 -6.48 -6.78
C LEU A 94 -8.21 -7.54 -6.60
N ASN A 95 -8.62 -8.21 -7.69
CA ASN A 95 -9.58 -9.30 -7.61
C ASN A 95 -9.05 -10.49 -6.79
N ARG A 96 -7.74 -10.78 -6.87
CA ARG A 96 -7.11 -11.82 -6.05
C ARG A 96 -7.18 -11.46 -4.57
N PHE A 97 -6.78 -10.25 -4.19
CA PHE A 97 -6.82 -9.81 -2.79
C PHE A 97 -8.24 -9.73 -2.24
N HIS A 98 -9.21 -9.37 -3.07
CA HIS A 98 -10.62 -9.47 -2.73
C HIS A 98 -11.06 -10.92 -2.43
N ARG A 99 -10.72 -11.88 -3.31
CA ARG A 99 -11.02 -13.31 -3.08
C ARG A 99 -10.32 -13.87 -1.85
N CYS A 100 -9.17 -13.32 -1.50
CA CYS A 100 -8.41 -13.67 -0.30
C CYS A 100 -8.98 -13.01 0.98
N GLY A 101 -10.06 -12.22 0.91
CA GLY A 101 -10.63 -11.55 2.08
C GLY A 101 -9.77 -10.43 2.65
N ILE A 102 -8.85 -9.87 1.85
CA ILE A 102 -7.99 -8.76 2.25
C ILE A 102 -8.66 -7.43 1.89
N LEU A 103 -9.31 -7.39 0.72
CA LEU A 103 -10.00 -6.21 0.21
C LEU A 103 -11.50 -6.47 0.09
N GLU A 104 -12.28 -5.47 0.42
CA GLU A 104 -13.69 -5.43 0.06
C GLU A 104 -13.85 -4.75 -1.32
N LYS A 105 -14.77 -5.28 -2.12
CA LYS A 105 -15.04 -4.82 -3.48
C LYS A 105 -16.47 -4.26 -3.55
N GLN A 106 -16.59 -2.96 -3.70
CA GLN A 106 -17.87 -2.27 -3.80
C GLN A 106 -18.13 -1.86 -5.25
N ARG A 107 -19.34 -2.12 -5.75
CA ARG A 107 -19.76 -1.65 -7.07
C ARG A 107 -20.17 -0.17 -6.98
N LEU A 108 -19.74 0.63 -7.95
CA LEU A 108 -20.20 2.01 -8.07
C LEU A 108 -21.60 2.04 -8.69
N GLU A 109 -22.52 2.77 -8.05
CA GLU A 109 -23.90 2.89 -8.51
C GLU A 109 -23.94 3.51 -9.91
N GLY A 110 -24.74 2.91 -10.81
CA GLY A 110 -24.84 3.36 -12.20
C GLY A 110 -23.63 3.04 -13.09
N GLU A 111 -22.53 2.50 -12.56
CA GLU A 111 -21.33 2.17 -13.34
C GLU A 111 -21.02 0.66 -13.38
N LYS A 112 -20.20 0.26 -14.36
CA LYS A 112 -19.57 -1.07 -14.40
C LYS A 112 -18.27 -1.13 -13.57
N LYS A 113 -17.91 -0.04 -12.90
CA LYS A 113 -16.67 0.11 -12.12
C LYS A 113 -16.85 -0.37 -10.69
N HIS A 114 -15.72 -0.72 -10.08
CA HIS A 114 -15.64 -1.16 -8.69
C HIS A 114 -14.57 -0.35 -7.96
N ARG A 115 -14.83 -0.08 -6.68
CA ARG A 115 -13.84 0.43 -5.74
C ARG A 115 -13.40 -0.70 -4.82
N TYR A 116 -12.15 -0.63 -4.41
CA TYR A 116 -11.52 -1.55 -3.48
C TYR A 116 -11.04 -0.78 -2.26
N HIS A 117 -11.20 -1.36 -1.09
CA HIS A 117 -10.63 -0.84 0.15
C HIS A 117 -10.24 -1.99 1.08
N PHE A 118 -9.35 -1.74 2.03
CA PHE A 118 -8.96 -2.73 3.01
C PHE A 118 -10.10 -3.05 3.97
N ILE A 119 -10.24 -4.34 4.27
CA ILE A 119 -11.11 -4.79 5.37
C ILE A 119 -10.34 -4.49 6.67
N LEU A 120 -10.52 -3.29 7.20
CA LEU A 120 -9.94 -2.85 8.48
C LEU A 120 -10.75 -3.40 9.66
N SER A 121 -10.99 -4.70 9.74
CA SER A 121 -11.41 -5.31 11.01
C SER A 121 -10.18 -5.67 11.83
N PHE A 122 -9.51 -4.63 12.34
CA PHE A 122 -8.59 -4.78 13.45
C PHE A 122 -9.43 -4.82 14.73
N SER A 123 -9.95 -5.99 15.06
CA SER A 123 -10.60 -6.21 16.36
C SER A 123 -9.57 -5.89 17.46
N SER A 124 -9.94 -4.94 18.31
CA SER A 124 -9.22 -4.58 19.54
C SER A 124 -9.33 -5.69 20.58
#